data_AF-A0A965UUE2-F1
#
_entry.id   AF-A0A965UUE2-F1
#
_cell.length_a   1.000
_cell.length_b   1.000
_cell.length_c   1.000
_cell.angle_alpha   90.00
_cell.angle_beta   90.00
_cell.angle_gamma   90.00
#
_symmetry.space_group_name_H-M   'P 1'
#
loop_
_entity.id
_entity.type
_entity.pdbx_description
1 polymer ?
#
loop_
_entity_poly.entity_id
_entity_poly.type
_entity_poly.pdbx_seq_one_letter_code
_entity_poly.pdbx_strand_id
1 'polypeptide(L)'
;MTLPRDLTTYGAPYQDALPVENPVNEQPADDYNRHAEDTAQGTRTSPKAVFDFLCVASGTVSAANVNCRQQYGLGASTKPVVTRTGTGTYTATFATSYLDGLNTTETFSLFKAIGTVESGTVPGVVQCTVSGAVATVYTFDMGGTLVDYTAGTKVGVVAW
;
A
#
# COMPACT_ATOMS: atom_id res chain seq x y z
N MET A 1 -9.59 15.19 3.77
CA MET A 1 -8.80 14.22 2.99
C MET A 1 -7.58 14.98 2.52
N THR A 2 -6.40 14.71 3.10
CA THR A 2 -5.17 15.46 2.81
C THR A 2 -4.54 14.92 1.53
N LEU A 3 -4.10 15.81 0.66
CA LEU A 3 -3.45 15.51 -0.62
C LEU A 3 -2.17 14.67 -0.42
N PRO A 4 -1.71 13.90 -1.43
CA PRO A 4 -0.43 13.20 -1.39
C PRO A 4 0.72 14.17 -1.07
N ARG A 5 1.77 13.72 -0.36
CA ARG A 5 2.97 14.53 -0.13
C ARG A 5 3.96 14.34 -1.29
N ASP A 6 3.99 15.29 -2.21
CA ASP A 6 4.93 15.40 -3.33
C ASP A 6 6.05 16.44 -3.04
N LEU A 7 6.96 16.66 -3.99
CA LEU A 7 8.03 17.66 -3.89
C LEU A 7 7.50 19.05 -3.47
N THR A 8 6.35 19.44 -4.04
CA THR A 8 5.70 20.73 -3.73
C THR A 8 5.15 20.78 -2.31
N THR A 9 4.79 19.63 -1.74
CA THR A 9 4.32 19.50 -0.36
C THR A 9 5.42 19.77 0.68
N TYR A 10 6.69 19.64 0.29
CA TYR A 10 7.85 19.99 1.11
C TYR A 10 8.42 21.38 0.78
N GLY A 11 7.74 22.15 -0.08
CA GLY A 11 8.14 23.51 -0.46
C GLY A 11 9.27 23.58 -1.49
N ALA A 12 9.58 22.46 -2.16
CA ALA A 12 10.57 22.44 -3.23
C ALA A 12 9.88 22.67 -4.59
N PRO A 13 10.31 23.68 -5.38
CA PRO A 13 9.77 23.92 -6.71
C PRO A 13 10.37 22.94 -7.73
N TYR A 14 9.59 22.54 -8.73
CA TYR A 14 10.14 21.91 -9.95
C TYR A 14 11.02 22.94 -10.68
N GLN A 15 12.25 22.56 -11.05
CA GLN A 15 13.17 23.44 -11.77
C GLN A 15 12.85 23.43 -13.26
N ASP A 16 11.82 24.14 -13.70
CA ASP A 16 11.64 24.42 -15.13
C ASP A 16 11.33 25.90 -15.36
N ALA A 17 12.29 26.60 -15.98
CA ALA A 17 12.03 27.87 -16.66
C ALA A 17 12.75 27.97 -18.02
N LEU A 18 13.86 27.26 -18.25
CA LEU A 18 14.68 27.34 -19.47
C LEU A 18 15.35 25.98 -19.82
N PRO A 19 15.61 25.70 -21.12
CA PRO A 19 16.30 24.50 -21.57
C PRO A 19 17.81 24.51 -21.24
N VAL A 20 18.40 23.33 -21.05
CA VAL A 20 19.83 23.11 -20.79
C VAL A 20 20.67 23.50 -22.00
N GLU A 21 21.56 24.47 -21.84
CA GLU A 21 22.40 25.04 -22.91
C GLU A 21 23.79 24.38 -22.97
N ASN A 22 24.30 23.85 -21.85
CA ASN A 22 25.64 23.24 -21.77
C ASN A 22 25.67 21.88 -21.01
N PRO A 23 25.78 20.74 -21.73
CA PRO A 23 25.76 19.40 -21.12
C PRO A 23 27.02 19.02 -20.34
N VAL A 24 28.06 19.87 -20.28
CA VAL A 24 29.30 19.62 -19.50
C VAL A 24 29.20 20.21 -18.08
N ASN A 25 28.42 21.28 -17.90
CA ASN A 25 28.39 22.07 -16.66
C ASN A 25 26.98 22.24 -16.07
N GLU A 26 25.93 21.83 -16.79
CA GLU A 26 24.54 21.94 -16.36
C GLU A 26 23.95 20.54 -16.18
N GLN A 27 23.25 20.32 -15.07
CA GLN A 27 22.49 19.09 -14.84
C GLN A 27 21.11 19.24 -15.52
N PRO A 28 20.66 18.25 -16.29
CA PRO A 28 19.36 18.34 -16.91
C PRO A 28 18.25 18.25 -15.83
N ALA A 29 17.23 19.09 -16.00
CA ALA A 29 16.20 19.32 -14.98
C ALA A 29 15.38 18.07 -14.67
N ASP A 30 15.26 17.15 -15.63
CA ASP A 30 14.66 15.83 -15.46
C ASP A 30 15.45 14.97 -14.46
N ASP A 31 16.77 14.98 -14.53
CA ASP A 31 17.67 14.24 -13.63
C ASP A 31 17.63 14.83 -12.21
N TYR A 32 17.59 16.15 -12.08
CA TYR A 32 17.41 16.79 -10.76
C TYR A 32 16.01 16.51 -10.17
N ASN A 33 14.95 16.68 -10.96
CA ASN A 33 13.58 16.41 -10.51
C ASN A 33 13.41 14.92 -10.14
N ARG A 34 14.07 14.00 -10.85
CA ARG A 34 14.13 12.58 -10.49
C ARG A 34 14.86 12.37 -9.16
N HIS A 35 16.04 12.94 -8.97
CA HIS A 35 16.78 12.83 -7.71
C HIS A 35 16.04 13.45 -6.53
N ALA A 36 15.31 14.54 -6.76
CA ALA A 36 14.48 15.21 -5.75
C ALA A 36 13.24 14.38 -5.39
N GLU A 37 12.56 13.79 -6.38
CA GLU A 37 11.49 12.82 -6.16
C GLU A 37 12.02 11.60 -5.41
N ASP A 38 13.15 11.00 -5.83
CA ASP A 38 13.80 9.86 -5.15
C ASP A 38 14.18 10.18 -3.71
N THR A 39 14.62 11.40 -3.43
CA THR A 39 14.90 11.86 -2.07
C THR A 39 13.61 11.95 -1.24
N ALA A 40 12.51 12.46 -1.82
CA ALA A 40 11.20 12.43 -1.17
C ALA A 40 10.71 10.98 -0.96
N GLN A 41 10.99 10.07 -1.91
CA GLN A 41 10.72 8.63 -1.77
C GLN A 41 11.61 7.97 -0.70
N GLY A 42 12.84 8.46 -0.51
CA GLY A 42 13.81 7.96 0.48
C GLY A 42 13.40 8.22 1.93
N THR A 43 12.44 9.14 2.16
CA THR A 43 11.85 9.36 3.49
C THR A 43 10.80 8.30 3.89
N ARG A 44 10.49 7.34 3.01
CA ARG A 44 9.40 6.35 3.15
C ARG A 44 9.75 5.15 4.04
N THR A 45 10.20 5.39 5.27
CA THR A 45 10.15 4.37 6.34
C THR A 45 8.72 4.06 6.80
N SER A 46 7.72 4.76 6.26
CA SER A 46 6.30 4.57 6.51
C SER A 46 5.68 3.38 5.76
N PRO A 47 4.58 2.78 6.27
CA PRO A 47 3.85 1.74 5.56
C PRO A 47 3.36 2.18 4.18
N LYS A 48 3.52 1.30 3.20
CA LYS A 48 3.02 1.45 1.83
C LYS A 48 1.51 1.42 1.75
N ALA A 49 0.89 0.54 2.53
CA ALA A 49 -0.55 0.39 2.62
C ALA A 49 -0.96 0.02 4.05
N VAL A 50 -2.01 0.67 4.55
CA VAL A 50 -2.73 0.30 5.76
C VAL A 50 -4.15 0.01 5.36
N PHE A 51 -4.63 -1.21 5.60
CA PHE A 51 -5.97 -1.62 5.19
C PHE A 51 -6.62 -2.53 6.22
N ASP A 52 -7.94 -2.47 6.27
CA ASP A 52 -8.76 -3.37 7.08
C ASP A 52 -9.88 -3.96 6.24
N PHE A 53 -10.28 -5.18 6.56
CA PHE A 53 -11.41 -5.83 5.90
C PHE A 53 -12.23 -6.68 6.85
N LEU A 54 -13.53 -6.81 6.56
CA LEU A 54 -14.40 -7.77 7.26
C LEU A 54 -14.19 -9.18 6.72
N CYS A 55 -14.00 -10.15 7.63
CA CYS A 55 -13.92 -11.56 7.28
C CYS A 55 -15.21 -12.03 6.60
N VAL A 56 -15.08 -12.96 5.65
CA VAL A 56 -16.21 -13.55 4.91
C VAL A 56 -16.08 -15.07 4.92
N ALA A 57 -17.21 -15.78 4.86
CA ALA A 57 -17.21 -17.24 4.86
C ALA A 57 -16.69 -17.85 3.53
N SER A 58 -16.78 -17.11 2.42
CA SER A 58 -16.26 -17.54 1.11
C SER A 58 -16.17 -16.37 0.13
N GLY A 59 -15.34 -16.52 -0.90
CA GLY A 59 -15.27 -15.61 -2.04
C GLY A 59 -14.54 -14.29 -1.77
N THR A 60 -14.80 -13.32 -2.64
CA THR A 60 -14.21 -11.98 -2.59
C THR A 60 -14.94 -11.13 -1.56
N VAL A 61 -14.17 -10.45 -0.70
CA VAL A 61 -14.70 -9.46 0.24
C VAL A 61 -15.24 -8.28 -0.56
N SER A 62 -16.46 -7.86 -0.27
CA SER A 62 -17.06 -6.67 -0.89
C SER A 62 -16.16 -5.45 -0.71
N ALA A 63 -15.96 -4.66 -1.77
CA ALA A 63 -15.16 -3.44 -1.73
C ALA A 63 -15.67 -2.38 -0.72
N ALA A 64 -16.95 -2.47 -0.33
CA ALA A 64 -17.53 -1.64 0.74
C ALA A 64 -17.00 -2.04 2.14
N ASN A 65 -16.58 -3.29 2.28
CA ASN A 65 -16.06 -3.87 3.52
C ASN A 65 -14.54 -3.90 3.57
N VAL A 66 -13.87 -3.25 2.63
CA VAL A 66 -12.41 -3.07 2.60
C VAL A 66 -12.13 -1.57 2.75
N ASN A 67 -11.37 -1.18 3.75
CA ASN A 67 -10.86 0.19 3.89
C ASN A 67 -9.36 0.18 3.63
N CYS A 68 -8.84 1.24 3.01
CA CYS A 68 -7.42 1.29 2.70
C CYS A 68 -6.92 2.74 2.63
N ARG A 69 -5.71 2.95 3.15
CA ARG A 69 -4.89 4.14 2.99
C ARG A 69 -3.57 3.71 2.40
N GLN A 70 -3.14 4.33 1.30
CA GLN A 70 -1.89 3.99 0.61
C GLN A 70 -1.07 5.25 0.40
N GLN A 71 0.25 5.08 0.31
CA GLN A 71 1.18 6.20 0.15
C GLN A 71 1.36 6.65 -1.31
N TYR A 72 0.88 5.88 -2.27
CA TYR A 72 1.21 6.05 -3.68
C TYR A 72 0.07 6.62 -4.53
N GLY A 73 0.43 7.62 -5.35
CA GLY A 73 -0.18 7.92 -6.64
C GLY A 73 -1.51 8.67 -6.68
N LEU A 74 -1.62 9.58 -7.66
CA LEU A 74 -2.86 10.20 -8.13
C LEU A 74 -3.55 9.26 -9.14
N GLY A 75 -4.89 9.21 -9.13
CA GLY A 75 -5.67 8.45 -10.14
C GLY A 75 -6.00 6.99 -9.78
N ALA A 76 -5.37 6.40 -8.76
CA ALA A 76 -5.68 5.03 -8.33
C ALA A 76 -5.82 4.94 -6.80
N SER A 77 -6.97 5.38 -6.29
CA SER A 77 -7.51 4.91 -5.00
C SER A 77 -7.97 3.45 -5.13
N THR A 78 -7.12 2.55 -5.60
CA THR A 78 -7.45 1.13 -5.72
C THR A 78 -7.20 0.45 -4.40
N LYS A 79 -8.27 0.34 -3.60
CA LYS A 79 -8.35 -0.63 -2.51
C LYS A 79 -7.88 -2.00 -3.04
N PRO A 80 -7.13 -2.78 -2.25
CA PRO A 80 -6.78 -4.12 -2.68
C PRO A 80 -8.04 -4.96 -2.88
N VAL A 81 -8.01 -5.87 -3.86
CA VAL A 81 -9.03 -6.91 -3.99
C VAL A 81 -8.70 -7.98 -2.96
N VAL A 82 -9.54 -8.13 -1.94
CA VAL A 82 -9.34 -9.13 -0.89
C VAL A 82 -10.21 -10.34 -1.19
N THR A 83 -9.61 -11.51 -1.35
CA THR A 83 -10.31 -12.76 -1.64
C THR A 83 -9.95 -13.82 -0.62
N ARG A 84 -10.96 -14.50 -0.06
CA ARG A 84 -10.75 -15.69 0.75
C ARG A 84 -10.37 -16.86 -0.15
N THR A 85 -9.20 -17.42 0.05
CA THR A 85 -8.66 -18.54 -0.73
C THR A 85 -8.74 -19.88 0.00
N GLY A 86 -8.98 -19.85 1.31
CA GLY A 86 -9.19 -21.02 2.15
C GLY A 86 -9.70 -20.60 3.53
N THR A 87 -10.00 -21.56 4.39
CA THR A 87 -10.36 -21.26 5.79
C THR A 87 -9.27 -20.46 6.46
N GLY A 88 -9.64 -19.30 7.00
CA GLY A 88 -8.71 -18.38 7.64
C GLY A 88 -7.61 -17.85 6.74
N THR A 89 -7.74 -17.93 5.41
CA THR A 89 -6.71 -17.50 4.46
C THR A 89 -7.28 -16.53 3.45
N TYR A 90 -6.66 -15.36 3.34
CA TYR A 90 -7.06 -14.27 2.46
C TYR A 90 -5.87 -13.80 1.62
N THR A 91 -6.13 -13.39 0.39
CA THR A 91 -5.16 -12.71 -0.48
C THR A 91 -5.65 -11.32 -0.79
N ALA A 92 -4.86 -10.31 -0.43
CA ALA A 92 -5.08 -8.91 -0.77
C ALA A 92 -4.16 -8.53 -1.94
N THR A 93 -4.76 -8.28 -3.11
CA THR A 93 -4.03 -7.97 -4.35
C THR A 93 -4.12 -6.47 -4.65
N PHE A 94 -2.97 -5.80 -4.68
CA PHE A 94 -2.84 -4.41 -5.09
C PHE A 94 -2.53 -4.30 -6.59
N ALA A 95 -2.66 -3.10 -7.15
CA ALA A 95 -2.14 -2.82 -8.49
C ALA A 95 -0.62 -3.04 -8.52
N THR A 96 -0.10 -3.56 -9.63
CA THR A 96 1.35 -3.84 -9.79
C THR A 96 2.17 -2.61 -10.13
N SER A 97 1.53 -1.50 -10.50
CA SER A 97 2.19 -0.24 -10.82
C SER A 97 1.32 0.96 -10.46
N TYR A 98 1.96 2.12 -10.32
CA TYR A 98 1.32 3.41 -10.11
C TYR A 98 2.07 4.50 -10.87
N LEU A 99 1.41 5.65 -11.09
CA LEU A 99 2.07 6.84 -11.62
C LEU A 99 2.60 7.68 -10.45
N ASP A 100 3.87 8.08 -10.52
CA ASP A 100 4.46 9.02 -9.57
C ASP A 100 4.03 10.48 -9.84
N GLY A 101 4.56 11.44 -9.07
CA GLY A 101 4.25 12.87 -9.24
C GLY A 101 4.66 13.46 -10.60
N LEU A 102 5.50 12.75 -11.36
CA LEU A 102 5.99 13.12 -12.69
C LEU A 102 5.29 12.34 -13.81
N ASN A 103 4.19 11.63 -13.51
CA ASN A 103 3.49 10.73 -14.43
C ASN A 103 4.37 9.59 -15.00
N THR A 104 5.42 9.19 -14.27
CA THR A 104 6.23 8.03 -14.63
C THR A 104 5.65 6.78 -13.98
N THR A 105 5.65 5.66 -14.71
CA THR A 105 5.13 4.37 -14.21
C THR A 105 6.16 3.70 -13.32
N GLU A 106 5.80 3.53 -12.06
CA GLU A 106 6.60 2.88 -11.04
C GLU A 106 6.04 1.51 -10.67
N THR A 107 6.92 0.57 -10.30
CA THR A 107 6.49 -0.77 -9.83
C THR A 107 6.07 -0.72 -8.37
N PHE A 108 4.90 -1.29 -8.07
CA PHE A 108 4.45 -1.49 -6.70
C PHE A 108 4.86 -2.88 -6.21
N SER A 109 5.60 -2.92 -5.11
CA SER A 109 5.99 -4.15 -4.43
C SER A 109 6.00 -3.97 -2.92
N LEU A 110 5.58 -5.03 -2.23
CA LEU A 110 5.60 -5.20 -0.78
C LEU A 110 6.79 -6.09 -0.40
N PHE A 111 7.39 -5.79 0.74
CA PHE A 111 8.47 -6.56 1.34
C PHE A 111 8.17 -7.01 2.78
N LYS A 112 7.14 -6.44 3.42
CA LYS A 112 6.70 -6.88 4.76
C LYS A 112 5.21 -6.62 4.98
N ALA A 113 4.57 -7.44 5.81
CA ALA A 113 3.26 -7.12 6.36
C ALA A 113 3.11 -7.62 7.80
N ILE A 114 2.30 -6.92 8.59
CA ILE A 114 1.89 -7.30 9.93
C ILE A 114 0.36 -7.20 9.98
N GLY A 115 -0.28 -8.18 10.63
CA GLY A 115 -1.72 -8.23 10.79
C GLY A 115 -2.15 -8.12 12.25
N THR A 116 -3.41 -7.74 12.45
CA THR A 116 -4.07 -7.65 13.76
C THR A 116 -5.51 -8.07 13.64
N VAL A 117 -6.06 -8.67 14.70
CA VAL A 117 -7.49 -8.90 14.83
C VAL A 117 -8.12 -7.69 15.50
N GLU A 118 -9.10 -7.10 14.82
CA GLU A 118 -9.89 -5.98 15.32
C GLU A 118 -11.29 -6.49 15.67
N SER A 119 -11.43 -7.02 16.88
CA SER A 119 -12.70 -7.53 17.41
C SER A 119 -12.82 -7.26 18.91
N GLY A 120 -14.04 -6.97 19.37
CA GLY A 120 -14.37 -6.85 20.79
C GLY A 120 -14.78 -8.16 21.45
N THR A 121 -15.01 -9.22 20.67
CA THR A 121 -15.61 -10.49 21.15
C THR A 121 -14.81 -11.72 20.74
N VAL A 122 -13.94 -11.61 19.73
CA VAL A 122 -13.19 -12.74 19.17
C VAL A 122 -11.68 -12.48 19.30
N PRO A 123 -10.97 -13.16 20.21
CA PRO A 123 -9.51 -13.10 20.26
C PRO A 123 -8.91 -13.96 19.14
N GLY A 124 -7.73 -13.55 18.64
CA GLY A 124 -7.02 -14.32 17.64
C GLY A 124 -5.68 -13.71 17.24
N VAL A 125 -4.99 -14.39 16.33
CA VAL A 125 -3.68 -14.00 15.82
C VAL A 125 -3.74 -13.90 14.30
N VAL A 126 -3.04 -12.92 13.74
CA VAL A 126 -2.90 -12.77 12.29
C VAL A 126 -1.44 -12.88 11.92
N GLN A 127 -1.15 -13.72 10.92
CA GLN A 127 0.14 -13.79 10.27
C GLN A 127 0.00 -13.31 8.84
N CYS A 128 1.00 -12.59 8.35
CA CYS A 128 1.01 -12.12 6.97
C CYS A 128 2.30 -12.56 6.28
N THR A 129 2.19 -12.82 4.97
CA THR A 129 3.33 -12.94 4.06
C THR A 129 3.07 -12.05 2.85
N VAL A 130 4.13 -11.67 2.14
CA VAL A 130 4.01 -10.81 0.95
C VAL A 130 4.86 -11.33 -0.19
N SER A 131 4.40 -11.07 -1.41
CA SER A 131 5.14 -11.33 -2.65
C SER A 131 4.66 -10.38 -3.72
N GLY A 132 5.56 -9.56 -4.28
CA GLY A 132 5.21 -8.54 -5.27
C GLY A 132 4.13 -7.60 -4.74
N ALA A 133 3.03 -7.47 -5.48
CA ALA A 133 1.87 -6.64 -5.10
C ALA A 133 0.81 -7.39 -4.28
N VAL A 134 1.12 -8.57 -3.73
CA VAL A 134 0.16 -9.42 -3.02
C VAL A 134 0.56 -9.59 -1.56
N ALA A 135 -0.39 -9.37 -0.66
CA ALA A 135 -0.28 -9.76 0.74
C ALA A 135 -1.20 -10.95 1.01
N THR A 136 -0.63 -12.04 1.52
CA THR A 136 -1.38 -13.20 2.01
C THR A 136 -1.54 -13.07 3.51
N VAL A 137 -2.78 -13.21 4.00
CA VAL A 137 -3.17 -13.00 5.38
C VAL A 137 -3.79 -14.28 5.91
N TYR A 138 -3.27 -14.74 7.04
CA TYR A 138 -3.70 -15.94 7.74
C TYR A 138 -4.28 -15.54 9.10
N THR A 139 -5.48 -15.99 9.39
CA THR A 139 -6.19 -15.73 10.64
C THR A 139 -6.28 -17.01 11.46
N PHE A 140 -5.78 -16.96 12.69
CA PHE A 140 -5.70 -18.09 13.61
C PHE A 140 -6.50 -17.81 14.88
N ASP A 141 -7.14 -18.84 15.44
CA ASP A 141 -7.64 -18.74 16.80
C ASP A 141 -6.48 -18.72 17.80
N MET A 142 -6.81 -18.53 19.08
CA MET A 142 -5.82 -18.57 20.16
C MET A 142 -5.18 -19.97 20.36
N GLY A 143 -5.73 -21.01 19.74
CA GLY A 143 -5.19 -22.36 19.73
C GLY A 143 -4.23 -22.63 18.56
N GLY A 144 -4.02 -21.66 17.66
CA GLY A 144 -3.15 -21.80 16.50
C GLY A 144 -3.79 -22.51 15.30
N THR A 145 -5.12 -22.65 15.27
CA THR A 145 -5.86 -23.24 14.14
C THR A 145 -6.36 -22.15 13.21
N LEU A 146 -6.23 -22.36 11.89
CA LEU A 146 -6.81 -21.46 10.89
C LEU A 146 -8.33 -21.40 11.03
N VAL A 147 -8.85 -20.18 11.13
CA VAL A 147 -10.26 -19.92 11.40
C VAL A 147 -10.75 -18.72 10.61
N ASP A 148 -11.99 -18.80 10.13
CA ASP A 148 -12.71 -17.62 9.67
C ASP A 148 -13.39 -16.97 10.86
N TYR A 149 -13.01 -15.74 11.19
CA TYR A 149 -13.72 -14.99 12.22
C TYR A 149 -15.13 -14.63 11.75
N THR A 150 -16.07 -14.66 12.68
CA THR A 150 -17.50 -14.42 12.43
C THR A 150 -17.84 -12.93 12.30
N ALA A 151 -19.09 -12.67 11.87
CA ALA A 151 -19.57 -11.38 11.39
C ALA A 151 -19.25 -10.21 12.34
N GLY A 152 -18.63 -9.17 11.79
CA GLY A 152 -18.21 -7.96 12.51
C GLY A 152 -16.73 -7.95 12.91
N THR A 153 -16.04 -9.09 12.85
CA THR A 153 -14.59 -9.13 13.07
C THR A 153 -13.86 -8.55 11.86
N LYS A 154 -13.01 -7.55 12.13
CA LYS A 154 -12.12 -6.96 11.14
C LYS A 154 -10.72 -7.52 11.29
N VAL A 155 -10.01 -7.61 10.17
CA VAL A 155 -8.59 -7.89 10.13
C VAL A 155 -7.89 -6.65 9.60
N GLY A 156 -7.07 -6.04 10.46
CA GLY A 156 -6.24 -4.89 10.11
C GLY A 156 -4.85 -5.34 9.67
N VAL A 157 -4.34 -4.75 8.59
CA VAL A 157 -3.03 -5.08 8.01
C VAL A 157 -2.25 -3.81 7.70
N VAL A 158 -1.00 -3.79 8.14
CA VAL A 158 -0.01 -2.77 7.80
C VAL A 158 1.04 -3.43 6.92
N ALA A 159 1.21 -2.93 5.70
CA ALA A 159 2.12 -3.48 4.70
C ALA A 159 3.14 -2.43 4.25
N TRP A 160 4.38 -2.88 4.07
CA TRP A 160 5.52 -2.13 3.55
C TRP A 160 6.06 -2.81 2.31
#